data_AF-A0A4S2N6P1-F1
#
_entry.id   AF-A0A4S2N6P1-F1
#
_cell.length_a   1.000
_cell.length_b   1.000
_cell.length_c   1.000
_cell.angle_alpha   90.00
_cell.angle_beta   90.00
_cell.angle_gamma   90.00
#
_symmetry.space_group_name_H-M   'P 1'
#
loop_
_entity.id
_entity.type
_entity.pdbx_description
1 polymer ?
#
loop_
_entity_poly.entity_id
_entity_poly.type
_entity_poly.pdbx_seq_one_letter_code
_entity_poly.pdbx_strand_id
1 'polypeptide(L)'
;APPVPLPPTRKDVTLREFLSTMEDHAPIIPDAVTDYYLSLSGLSTSDVRLKRLLALATQKFIADIAADAYQYSRIRQNSSNAAPGGGGGVAVPGVPAVGGGSGGTQMKPVARPGFGGAGGTGGTAGRTVLTMEDLGSAVGEYGVNTRRPEFYR
;
A
#
# COMPACT_ATOMS: atom_id res chain seq x y z
N ALA A 1 -19.54 26.90 -25.25
CA ALA A 1 -19.41 26.03 -24.05
C ALA A 1 -19.30 26.93 -22.82
N PRO A 2 -20.11 26.72 -21.76
CA PRO A 2 -19.94 27.47 -20.53
C PRO A 2 -18.60 27.08 -19.84
N PRO A 3 -17.93 28.01 -19.15
CA PRO A 3 -16.65 27.76 -18.50
C PRO A 3 -16.82 26.78 -17.33
N VAL A 4 -15.92 25.80 -17.26
CA VAL A 4 -15.84 24.81 -16.18
C VAL A 4 -15.57 25.54 -14.85
N PRO A 5 -16.32 25.29 -13.77
CA PRO A 5 -16.07 25.92 -12.48
C PRO A 5 -14.68 25.52 -11.96
N LEU A 6 -13.86 26.52 -11.63
CA LEU A 6 -12.59 26.32 -10.95
C LEU A 6 -12.83 25.57 -9.63
N PRO A 7 -12.04 24.54 -9.31
CA PRO A 7 -12.15 23.86 -8.02
C PRO A 7 -11.91 24.88 -6.89
N PRO A 8 -12.60 24.76 -5.75
CA PRO A 8 -12.42 25.68 -4.63
C PRO A 8 -10.97 25.64 -4.15
N THR A 9 -10.27 26.76 -4.28
CA THR A 9 -8.92 26.92 -3.74
C THR A 9 -9.03 27.03 -2.21
N ARG A 10 -8.79 25.92 -1.51
CA ARG A 10 -8.62 25.97 -0.07
C ARG A 10 -7.35 26.77 0.23
N LYS A 11 -7.44 27.70 1.18
CA LYS A 11 -6.29 28.47 1.64
C LYS A 11 -5.37 27.56 2.46
N ASP A 12 -4.07 27.71 2.27
CA ASP A 12 -3.09 27.00 3.08
C ASP A 12 -3.18 27.46 4.53
N VAL A 13 -3.10 26.50 5.45
CA VAL A 13 -3.15 26.75 6.89
C VAL A 13 -1.83 27.39 7.31
N THR A 14 -1.90 28.50 8.04
CA THR A 14 -0.69 29.15 8.55
C THR A 14 -0.05 28.33 9.67
N LEU A 15 1.27 28.42 9.86
CA LEU A 15 1.96 27.67 10.93
C LEU A 15 1.36 27.95 12.32
N ARG A 16 0.96 29.19 12.59
CA ARG A 16 0.37 29.57 13.88
C ARG A 16 -0.97 28.89 14.13
N GLU A 17 -1.82 28.86 13.10
CA GLU A 17 -3.10 28.16 13.13
C GLU A 17 -2.89 26.65 13.25
N PHE A 18 -1.89 26.10 12.56
CA PHE A 18 -1.52 24.70 12.68
C PHE A 18 -0.99 24.33 14.07
N LEU A 19 -0.18 25.18 14.71
CA LEU A 19 0.28 24.93 16.07
C LEU A 19 -0.86 25.01 17.08
N SER A 20 -1.88 25.86 16.84
CA SER A 20 -3.07 25.85 17.69
C SER A 20 -3.87 24.56 17.57
N THR A 21 -3.92 23.91 16.40
CA THR A 21 -4.62 22.61 16.27
C THR A 21 -3.88 21.47 16.98
N MET A 22 -2.55 21.57 17.15
CA MET A 22 -1.73 20.59 17.89
C MET A 22 -1.93 20.63 19.41
N GLU A 23 -2.56 21.66 19.95
CA GLU A 23 -2.95 21.70 21.37
C GLU A 23 -4.03 20.64 21.67
N ASP A 24 -4.96 20.45 20.72
CA ASP A 24 -6.10 19.54 20.86
C ASP A 24 -5.83 18.12 20.32
N HIS A 25 -4.84 17.96 19.44
CA HIS A 25 -4.55 16.70 18.77
C HIS A 25 -3.26 16.07 19.31
N ALA A 26 -3.39 14.90 19.94
CA ALA A 26 -2.27 14.07 20.37
C ALA A 26 -1.86 13.10 19.24
N PRO A 27 -0.61 13.16 18.72
CA PRO A 27 -0.10 12.22 17.73
C PRO A 27 -0.01 10.78 18.24
N ILE A 28 0.20 9.82 17.35
CA ILE A 28 0.38 8.40 17.72
C ILE A 28 1.65 8.20 18.55
N ILE A 29 2.69 8.99 18.27
CA ILE A 29 3.96 8.98 19.02
C ILE A 29 3.74 9.76 20.34
N PRO A 30 3.92 9.12 21.51
CA PRO A 30 3.74 9.78 22.80
C PRO A 30 4.81 10.83 23.10
N ASP A 31 4.45 11.87 23.87
CA ASP A 31 5.33 12.99 24.22
C ASP A 31 6.64 12.54 24.89
N ALA A 32 6.60 11.49 25.72
CA ALA A 32 7.80 10.94 26.38
C ALA A 32 8.84 10.38 25.39
N VAL A 33 8.40 9.82 24.26
CA VAL A 33 9.29 9.32 23.20
C VAL A 33 9.93 10.49 22.47
N THR A 34 9.14 11.52 22.17
CA THR A 34 9.64 12.74 21.54
C THR A 34 10.65 13.44 22.44
N ASP A 35 10.39 13.53 23.74
CA ASP A 35 11.31 14.12 24.73
C ASP A 35 12.65 13.38 24.81
N TYR A 36 12.62 12.06 24.76
CA TYR A 36 13.84 11.25 24.72
C TYR A 36 14.69 11.58 23.49
N TYR A 37 14.11 11.56 22.27
CA TYR A 37 14.85 11.87 21.04
C TYR A 37 15.29 13.34 20.94
N LEU A 38 14.52 14.26 21.52
CA LEU A 38 14.92 15.66 21.64
C LEU A 38 16.15 15.81 22.54
N SER A 39 16.15 15.16 23.71
CA SER A 39 17.31 15.18 24.61
C SER A 39 18.57 14.57 23.98
N LEU A 40 18.43 13.49 23.19
CA LEU A 40 19.54 12.87 22.47
C LEU A 40 20.16 13.79 21.42
N SER A 41 19.35 14.63 20.77
CA SER A 41 19.83 15.63 19.80
C SER A 41 20.33 16.92 20.44
N GLY A 42 20.28 17.02 21.78
CA GLY A 42 20.70 18.21 22.54
C GLY A 42 19.67 19.35 22.54
N LEU A 43 18.45 19.10 22.06
CA LEU A 43 17.37 20.09 22.03
C LEU A 43 16.42 19.82 23.19
N SER A 44 16.27 20.77 24.10
CA SER A 44 15.21 20.74 25.12
C SER A 44 14.21 21.84 24.82
N THR A 45 12.92 21.51 24.85
CA THR A 45 11.83 22.46 24.57
C THR A 45 10.69 22.21 25.54
N SER A 46 10.16 23.28 26.13
CA SER A 46 9.03 23.21 27.06
C SER A 46 7.67 23.28 26.35
N ASP A 47 7.62 23.82 25.13
CA ASP A 47 6.38 23.91 24.33
C ASP A 47 5.97 22.51 23.81
N VAL A 48 4.86 22.00 24.33
CA VAL A 48 4.26 20.71 23.96
C VAL A 48 3.84 20.69 22.48
N ARG A 49 3.46 21.84 21.91
CA ARG A 49 3.00 21.92 20.52
C ARG A 49 4.13 21.64 19.54
N LEU A 50 5.34 22.06 19.87
CA LEU A 50 6.54 21.77 19.06
C LEU A 50 6.90 20.28 19.12
N LYS A 51 6.76 19.65 20.30
CA LYS A 51 6.94 18.19 20.46
C LYS A 51 5.94 17.43 19.61
N ARG A 52 4.66 17.80 19.69
CA ARG A 52 3.57 17.18 18.91
C ARG A 52 3.68 17.45 17.42
N LEU A 53 4.13 18.64 17.02
CA LEU A 53 4.44 18.96 15.62
C LEU A 53 5.50 17.99 15.06
N LEU A 54 6.60 17.80 15.80
CA LEU A 54 7.68 16.91 15.37
C LEU A 54 7.21 15.44 15.33
N ALA A 55 6.44 15.02 16.33
CA ALA A 55 5.81 13.71 16.36
C ALA A 55 4.88 13.48 15.16
N LEU A 56 4.05 14.46 14.80
CA LEU A 56 3.16 14.36 13.65
C LEU A 56 3.93 14.36 12.33
N ALA A 57 4.96 15.19 12.20
CA ALA A 57 5.80 15.25 11.00
C ALA A 57 6.52 13.91 10.74
N THR A 58 7.06 13.28 11.78
CA THR A 58 7.69 11.96 11.69
C THR A 58 6.67 10.87 11.39
N GLN A 59 5.49 10.92 11.99
CA GLN A 59 4.39 10.00 11.68
C GLN A 59 3.96 10.11 10.21
N LYS A 60 3.81 11.34 9.69
CA LYS A 60 3.48 11.60 8.28
C LYS A 60 4.58 11.09 7.36
N PHE A 61 5.84 11.32 7.70
CA PHE A 61 6.98 10.84 6.93
C PHE A 61 7.01 9.30 6.83
N ILE A 62 6.82 8.59 7.95
CA ILE A 62 6.78 7.12 7.95
C ILE A 62 5.55 6.61 7.17
N ALA A 63 4.40 7.29 7.28
CA ALA A 63 3.19 6.93 6.55
C ALA A 63 3.38 7.05 5.03
N ASP A 64 4.06 8.10 4.56
CA ASP A 64 4.38 8.29 3.14
C ASP A 64 5.27 7.12 2.64
N ILE A 65 6.35 6.77 3.36
CA ILE A 65 7.21 5.62 3.01
C ILE A 65 6.42 4.31 2.99
N ALA A 66 5.55 4.09 3.97
CA ALA A 66 4.74 2.88 4.04
C ALA A 66 3.73 2.80 2.87
N ALA A 67 3.16 3.93 2.46
CA ALA A 67 2.27 4.01 1.31
C ALA A 67 3.02 3.67 0.00
N ASP A 68 4.24 4.18 -0.17
CA ASP A 68 5.08 3.87 -1.33
C ASP A 68 5.48 2.39 -1.35
N ALA A 69 5.92 1.85 -0.22
CA ALA A 69 6.25 0.43 -0.10
C ALA A 69 5.05 -0.49 -0.38
N TYR A 70 3.84 -0.05 -0.02
CA TYR A 70 2.61 -0.76 -0.35
C TYR A 70 2.33 -0.79 -1.86
N GLN A 71 2.62 0.31 -2.58
CA GLN A 71 2.51 0.34 -4.04
C GLN A 71 3.50 -0.64 -4.71
N TYR A 72 4.75 -0.66 -4.24
CA TYR A 72 5.77 -1.62 -4.69
C TYR A 72 5.33 -3.08 -4.48
N SER A 73 4.85 -3.39 -3.27
CA SER A 73 4.34 -4.72 -2.92
C SER A 73 3.17 -5.13 -3.82
N ARG A 74 2.23 -4.21 -4.10
CA ARG A 74 1.04 -4.49 -4.92
C ARG A 74 1.39 -4.73 -6.38
N ILE A 75 2.27 -3.92 -6.99
CA ILE A 75 2.68 -4.09 -8.39
C ILE A 75 3.37 -5.44 -8.57
N ARG A 76 4.28 -5.78 -7.64
CA ARG A 76 4.98 -7.07 -7.62
C ARG A 76 4.02 -8.25 -7.46
N GLN A 77 3.10 -8.18 -6.51
CA GLN A 77 2.11 -9.24 -6.27
C GLN A 77 1.13 -9.39 -7.43
N ASN A 78 0.71 -8.28 -8.06
CA ASN A 78 -0.14 -8.34 -9.25
C ASN A 78 0.60 -8.94 -10.47
N SER A 79 1.92 -8.81 -10.51
CA SER A 79 2.78 -9.43 -11.52
C SER A 79 3.00 -10.92 -11.27
N SER A 80 3.07 -11.35 -10.01
CA SER A 80 3.22 -12.77 -9.64
C SER A 80 1.90 -13.56 -9.66
N ASN A 81 0.74 -12.87 -9.54
CA ASN A 81 -0.60 -13.48 -9.64
C ASN A 81 -1.21 -13.42 -11.05
N ALA A 82 -0.44 -13.08 -12.08
CA ALA A 82 -0.85 -13.21 -13.47
C ALA A 82 -0.91 -14.70 -13.87
N ALA A 83 -1.98 -15.37 -13.46
CA ALA A 83 -2.45 -16.57 -14.14
C ALA A 83 -2.66 -16.22 -15.64
N PRO A 84 -2.20 -17.06 -16.58
CA PRO A 84 -2.46 -16.83 -17.99
C PRO A 84 -3.93 -17.16 -18.25
N GLY A 85 -4.79 -16.15 -18.27
CA GLY A 85 -6.14 -16.29 -18.78
C GLY A 85 -7.22 -15.56 -17.98
N GLY A 86 -7.79 -14.54 -18.60
CA GLY A 86 -9.16 -14.12 -18.32
C GLY A 86 -9.26 -12.83 -17.50
N GLY A 87 -9.28 -11.69 -18.19
CA GLY A 87 -9.69 -10.45 -17.54
C GLY A 87 -9.30 -9.18 -18.28
N GLY A 88 -9.70 -9.04 -19.54
CA GLY A 88 -9.43 -7.82 -20.31
C GLY A 88 -10.27 -7.71 -21.59
N GLY A 89 -11.43 -8.36 -21.64
CA GLY A 89 -12.43 -8.14 -22.67
C GLY A 89 -13.47 -7.18 -22.12
N VAL A 90 -13.48 -5.95 -22.62
CA VAL A 90 -14.56 -4.98 -22.41
C VAL A 90 -15.89 -5.60 -22.89
N ALA A 91 -16.72 -6.03 -21.94
CA ALA A 91 -18.09 -6.45 -22.23
C ALA A 91 -18.94 -5.19 -22.44
N VAL A 92 -19.19 -4.86 -23.71
CA VAL A 92 -20.20 -3.86 -24.08
C VAL A 92 -21.58 -4.48 -23.87
N PRO A 93 -22.45 -3.92 -23.00
CA PRO A 93 -23.80 -4.44 -22.80
C PRO A 93 -24.64 -4.11 -24.05
N GLY A 94 -25.15 -5.12 -24.75
CA GLY A 94 -26.16 -4.92 -25.80
C GLY A 94 -26.00 -5.68 -27.12
N VAL A 95 -24.94 -6.48 -27.30
CA VAL A 95 -24.78 -7.29 -28.52
C VAL A 95 -25.10 -8.75 -28.21
N PRO A 96 -26.08 -9.37 -28.89
CA PRO A 96 -26.40 -10.78 -28.67
C PRO A 96 -25.25 -11.65 -29.19
N ALA A 97 -24.71 -12.50 -28.33
CA ALA A 97 -23.80 -13.57 -28.73
C ALA A 97 -24.58 -14.56 -29.60
N VAL A 98 -24.24 -14.60 -30.90
CA VAL A 98 -24.76 -15.57 -31.84
C VAL A 98 -24.27 -16.97 -31.43
N GLY A 99 -25.18 -17.75 -30.84
CA GLY A 99 -24.95 -19.15 -30.48
C GLY A 99 -24.98 -20.01 -31.74
N GLY A 100 -23.80 -20.41 -32.22
CA GLY A 100 -23.65 -21.46 -33.23
C GLY A 100 -23.54 -22.82 -32.54
N GLY A 101 -24.61 -23.63 -32.62
CA GLY A 101 -24.58 -25.03 -32.22
C GLY A 101 -23.93 -25.91 -33.29
N SER A 102 -23.20 -26.94 -32.85
CA SER A 102 -23.06 -28.20 -33.60
C SER A 102 -22.73 -29.34 -32.64
N GLY A 103 -23.46 -30.44 -32.81
CA GLY A 103 -23.42 -31.62 -31.96
C GLY A 103 -22.15 -32.47 -32.14
N GLY A 104 -21.78 -33.14 -31.06
CA GLY A 104 -20.75 -34.17 -31.02
C GLY A 104 -20.96 -35.05 -29.79
N THR A 105 -21.60 -36.20 -30.01
CA THR A 105 -21.81 -37.28 -29.04
C THR A 105 -20.48 -37.82 -28.49
N GLN A 106 -20.53 -38.31 -27.25
CA GLN A 106 -19.74 -39.40 -26.67
C GLN A 106 -18.66 -39.08 -25.61
N MET A 107 -18.94 -39.63 -24.42
CA MET A 107 -18.05 -40.10 -23.33
C MET A 107 -17.51 -39.07 -22.32
N LYS A 108 -18.25 -38.99 -21.20
CA LYS A 108 -17.82 -38.49 -19.90
C LYS A 108 -16.73 -39.42 -19.34
N PRO A 109 -15.49 -38.96 -19.06
CA PRO A 109 -14.51 -39.81 -18.40
C PRO A 109 -14.90 -40.00 -16.94
N VAL A 110 -14.94 -41.27 -16.54
CA VAL A 110 -15.19 -41.75 -15.19
C VAL A 110 -14.18 -41.11 -14.22
N ALA A 111 -14.70 -40.45 -13.17
CA ALA A 111 -13.90 -40.00 -12.05
C ALA A 111 -13.35 -41.23 -11.31
N ARG A 112 -12.03 -41.40 -11.28
CA ARG A 112 -11.34 -42.35 -10.39
C ARG A 112 -11.07 -41.65 -9.06
N PRO A 113 -11.67 -42.09 -7.94
CA PRO A 113 -11.25 -41.68 -6.62
C PRO A 113 -9.87 -42.29 -6.32
N GLY A 114 -8.91 -41.45 -5.97
CA GLY A 114 -7.59 -41.88 -5.53
C GLY A 114 -6.50 -41.67 -6.56
N PHE A 115 -6.00 -40.44 -6.67
CA PHE A 115 -4.57 -40.18 -6.83
C PHE A 115 -4.24 -38.86 -6.11
N GLY A 116 -3.11 -38.89 -5.41
CA GLY A 116 -2.78 -37.98 -4.32
C GLY A 116 -2.67 -36.51 -4.69
N GLY A 117 -3.16 -35.69 -3.77
CA GLY A 117 -2.35 -34.64 -3.15
C GLY A 117 -1.79 -33.57 -4.08
N ALA A 118 -2.62 -32.59 -4.42
CA ALA A 118 -2.18 -31.21 -4.36
C ALA A 118 -3.12 -30.51 -3.37
N GLY A 119 -2.56 -30.17 -2.22
CA GLY A 119 -3.27 -29.71 -1.05
C GLY A 119 -4.25 -28.58 -1.35
N GLY A 120 -5.40 -28.66 -0.71
CA GLY A 120 -6.17 -27.47 -0.39
C GLY A 120 -5.31 -26.54 0.46
N THR A 121 -4.77 -25.50 -0.18
CA THR A 121 -4.32 -24.27 0.47
C THR A 121 -5.40 -23.25 0.10
N GLY A 122 -6.47 -23.08 0.88
CA GLY A 122 -6.40 -22.67 2.27
C GLY A 122 -6.16 -21.16 2.35
N GLY A 123 -7.11 -20.34 1.88
CA GLY A 123 -7.40 -18.97 2.35
C GLY A 123 -6.26 -17.93 2.46
N THR A 124 -5.08 -18.18 1.91
CA THR A 124 -3.88 -17.34 2.08
C THR A 124 -3.22 -16.98 0.74
N ALA A 125 -3.99 -17.03 -0.34
CA ALA A 125 -3.62 -16.37 -1.59
C ALA A 125 -3.85 -14.85 -1.39
N GLY A 126 -2.80 -14.09 -1.10
CA GLY A 126 -2.82 -12.63 -1.22
C GLY A 126 -2.87 -11.81 0.08
N ARG A 127 -2.24 -12.23 1.18
CA ARG A 127 -1.94 -11.26 2.25
C ARG A 127 -0.79 -10.37 1.80
N THR A 128 -0.98 -9.05 1.86
CA THR A 128 0.11 -8.10 1.63
C THR A 128 1.11 -8.20 2.77
N VAL A 129 2.38 -8.42 2.44
CA VAL A 129 3.49 -8.51 3.39
C VAL A 129 4.49 -7.43 3.02
N LEU A 130 4.94 -6.64 3.99
CA LEU A 130 6.01 -5.68 3.78
C LEU A 130 7.34 -6.43 3.70
N THR A 131 7.89 -6.55 2.49
CA THR A 131 9.17 -7.25 2.27
C THR A 131 10.34 -6.26 2.29
N MET A 132 11.55 -6.77 2.56
CA MET A 132 12.78 -5.98 2.49
C MET A 132 13.06 -5.44 1.09
N GLU A 133 12.58 -6.14 0.06
CA GLU A 133 12.75 -5.71 -1.33
C GLU A 133 11.86 -4.52 -1.65
N ASP A 134 10.58 -4.57 -1.26
CA ASP A 134 9.62 -3.48 -1.48
C ASP A 134 9.99 -2.24 -0.66
N LEU A 135 10.38 -2.43 0.60
CA LEU A 135 10.88 -1.35 1.44
C LEU A 135 12.19 -0.78 0.89
N GLY A 136 13.09 -1.63 0.39
CA GLY A 136 14.37 -1.21 -0.18
C GLY A 136 14.24 -0.37 -1.44
N SER A 137 13.30 -0.72 -2.32
CA SER A 137 12.93 0.10 -3.47
C SER A 137 12.33 1.44 -3.03
N ALA A 138 11.38 1.43 -2.09
CA ALA A 138 10.74 2.64 -1.60
C ALA A 138 11.74 3.61 -0.96
N VAL A 139 12.53 3.18 0.03
CA VAL A 139 13.50 4.06 0.71
C VAL A 139 14.69 4.45 -0.18
N GLY A 140 14.94 3.68 -1.25
CA GLY A 140 15.92 4.01 -2.27
C GLY A 140 15.58 5.32 -3.00
N GLU A 141 14.30 5.62 -3.21
CA GLU A 141 13.85 6.90 -3.78
C GLU A 141 14.12 8.08 -2.83
N TYR A 142 14.07 7.83 -1.52
CA TYR A 142 14.42 8.80 -0.48
C TYR A 142 15.95 8.89 -0.24
N GLY A 143 16.77 8.20 -1.03
CA GLY A 143 18.23 8.24 -0.97
C GLY A 143 18.87 7.30 0.07
N VAL A 144 18.10 6.38 0.66
CA VAL A 144 18.59 5.42 1.65
C VAL A 144 18.93 4.09 0.97
N ASN A 145 20.18 3.62 1.12
CA ASN A 145 20.61 2.35 0.55
C ASN A 145 20.52 1.22 1.59
N THR A 146 19.57 0.31 1.43
CA THR A 146 19.32 -0.82 2.35
C THR A 146 19.82 -2.17 1.82
N ARG A 147 20.69 -2.18 0.80
CA ARG A 147 21.24 -3.40 0.18
C ARG A 147 21.81 -4.36 1.24
N ARG A 148 21.08 -5.46 1.48
CA ARG A 148 21.58 -6.60 2.24
C ARG A 148 21.88 -7.74 1.27
N PRO A 149 23.04 -8.40 1.38
CA PRO A 149 23.29 -9.61 0.60
C PRO A 149 22.30 -10.70 1.03
N GLU A 150 21.76 -11.45 0.07
CA GLU A 150 20.84 -12.56 0.36
C GLU A 150 21.53 -13.73 1.09
N PHE A 151 22.85 -13.83 0.94
CA PHE A 151 23.68 -14.84 1.58
C PHE A 151 25.03 -14.24 1.99
N TYR A 152 25.57 -14.71 3.11
CA TYR A 152 26.98 -14.51 3.47
C TYR A 152 27.77 -15.64 2.82
N ARG A 153 28.64 -15.31 1.87
CA ARG A 153 29.60 -16.25 1.27
C ARG A 153 31.00 -15.94 1.77
#